data_AF-A0A1A7XL12-F1
#
_entry.id   AF-A0A1A7XL12-F1
#
_cell.length_a   1.000
_cell.length_b   1.000
_cell.length_c   1.000
_cell.angle_alpha   90.00
_cell.angle_beta   90.00
_cell.angle_gamma   90.00
#
_symmetry.space_group_name_H-M   'P 1'
#
loop_
_entity.id
_entity.type
_entity.pdbx_description
1 polymer ?
#
loop_
_entity_poly.entity_id
_entity_poly.type
_entity_poly.pdbx_seq_one_letter_code
_entity_poly.pdbx_strand_id
1 'polypeptide(L)'
;MSGVKKLRTDLVRSTNVVYQDHHVSRSKRGQVVGTRGGFRGCTIWLTGLSGAGKTTISFALEEYLVSHRIPCYSLDGDNIRHGLNKNLGFTDKDREENIRRIAEVAKLFADAGLVCITSFISPFGKDRNEARKIHESAGLKFLEVFIHAPLEVCESRDVKGLYKKARAGEIKGFTGIDSEYERPEAPELVLKTGELSVNECIHQVLELLWEQSIVPCEILEEVNELFVPENKLDLVVADAKSLPTISISKLDLQWVQVLAEGWASPLKGFMREREFLQVLHFGNLLDGGSINMSVPIVLAVSTETKQKLDGCAAVALEYQGSRVAILRNPEFYAHRKEERCARQWGTTCPQHPYIKMVMEGGDWLVGGDLEVLERIKWNDGLDQYRLTPNQLKRKFKDMEAEKEKLDKHHNKSDTVTLKLHDVWSHTVKHPYD
;
A
#
# COMPACT_ATOMS: atom_id res chain seq x y z
N MET A 1 -2.58 -63.94 -30.28
CA MET A 1 -1.86 -62.98 -29.42
C MET A 1 -2.44 -61.59 -29.67
N SER A 2 -3.41 -61.16 -28.87
CA SER A 2 -4.01 -59.82 -28.97
C SER A 2 -3.79 -59.09 -27.65
N GLY A 3 -2.71 -58.31 -27.58
CA GLY A 3 -2.43 -57.43 -26.46
C GLY A 3 -3.25 -56.15 -26.57
N VAL A 4 -4.37 -56.08 -25.86
CA VAL A 4 -5.08 -54.81 -25.65
C VAL A 4 -4.51 -54.16 -24.39
N LYS A 5 -3.74 -53.08 -24.59
CA LYS A 5 -3.32 -52.18 -23.51
C LYS A 5 -4.57 -51.55 -22.88
N LYS A 6 -4.84 -51.86 -21.61
CA LYS A 6 -5.78 -51.11 -20.76
C LYS A 6 -5.22 -49.70 -20.53
N LEU A 7 -5.73 -48.72 -21.27
CA LEU A 7 -5.63 -47.31 -20.88
C LEU A 7 -6.46 -47.11 -19.61
N ARG A 8 -5.79 -46.74 -18.51
CA ARG A 8 -6.44 -46.24 -17.29
C ARG A 8 -6.90 -44.81 -17.57
N THR A 9 -8.20 -44.58 -17.63
CA THR A 9 -8.81 -43.25 -17.65
C THR A 9 -10.01 -43.24 -16.71
N ASP A 10 -9.77 -43.17 -15.41
CA ASP A 10 -10.81 -42.92 -14.40
C ASP A 10 -10.70 -41.47 -13.90
N LEU A 11 -10.95 -40.52 -14.80
CA LEU A 11 -11.38 -39.18 -14.41
C LEU A 11 -12.82 -39.05 -14.92
N VAL A 12 -13.78 -39.42 -14.06
CA VAL A 12 -15.20 -39.24 -14.33
C VAL A 12 -15.47 -37.74 -14.43
N ARG A 13 -15.57 -37.23 -15.66
CA ARG A 13 -15.98 -35.85 -15.96
C ARG A 13 -17.50 -35.81 -16.15
N SER A 14 -18.14 -34.72 -15.76
CA SER A 14 -19.55 -34.49 -16.06
C SER A 14 -19.73 -34.43 -17.59
N THR A 15 -20.49 -35.38 -18.16
CA THR A 15 -20.60 -35.56 -19.62
C THR A 15 -21.71 -34.75 -20.28
N ASN A 16 -22.62 -34.14 -19.52
CA ASN A 16 -23.82 -33.45 -20.02
C ASN A 16 -23.97 -32.04 -19.41
N VAL A 17 -22.90 -31.24 -19.43
CA VAL A 17 -22.93 -29.86 -18.89
C VAL A 17 -22.58 -28.85 -19.99
N VAL A 18 -23.34 -27.77 -20.04
CA VAL A 18 -23.12 -26.63 -20.94
C VAL A 18 -22.80 -25.42 -20.08
N TYR A 19 -21.69 -24.74 -20.38
CA TYR A 19 -21.32 -23.51 -19.68
C TYR A 19 -22.39 -22.43 -19.94
N GLN A 20 -22.84 -21.77 -18.88
CA GLN A 20 -23.82 -20.70 -18.95
C GLN A 20 -23.11 -19.36 -18.79
N ASP A 21 -23.08 -18.57 -19.86
CA ASP A 21 -22.45 -17.25 -19.81
C ASP A 21 -23.22 -16.30 -18.89
N HIS A 22 -22.49 -15.53 -18.09
CA HIS A 22 -23.08 -14.49 -17.27
C HIS A 22 -23.56 -13.30 -18.11
N HIS A 23 -24.71 -12.72 -17.78
CA HIS A 23 -25.27 -11.56 -18.47
C HIS A 23 -24.63 -10.22 -18.06
N VAL A 24 -23.68 -10.24 -17.12
CA VAL A 24 -23.02 -9.05 -16.57
C VAL A 24 -21.50 -9.23 -16.69
N SER A 25 -20.85 -8.28 -17.37
CA SER A 25 -19.39 -8.29 -17.52
C SER A 25 -18.67 -8.00 -16.21
N ARG A 26 -17.41 -8.44 -16.10
CA ARG A 26 -16.53 -8.12 -14.97
C ARG A 26 -16.37 -6.61 -14.76
N SER A 27 -16.26 -5.84 -15.84
CA SER A 27 -16.17 -4.38 -15.76
C SER A 27 -17.40 -3.78 -15.05
N LYS A 28 -18.62 -4.18 -15.45
CA LYS A 28 -19.86 -3.70 -14.82
C LYS A 28 -20.00 -4.21 -13.38
N ARG A 29 -19.60 -5.45 -13.11
CA ARG A 29 -19.55 -6.01 -11.74
C ARG A 29 -18.60 -5.21 -10.84
N GLY A 30 -17.41 -4.90 -11.34
CA GLY A 30 -16.40 -4.11 -10.63
C GLY A 30 -16.82 -2.66 -10.33
N GLN A 31 -17.83 -2.12 -11.02
CA GLN A 31 -18.40 -0.81 -10.70
C GLN A 31 -19.28 -0.81 -9.44
N VAL A 32 -19.80 -1.98 -9.03
CA VAL A 32 -20.73 -2.11 -7.89
C VAL A 32 -20.13 -2.88 -6.71
N VAL A 33 -19.00 -3.56 -6.90
CA VAL A 33 -18.28 -4.28 -5.83
C VAL A 33 -17.36 -3.30 -5.09
N GLY A 34 -17.84 -2.84 -3.93
CA GLY A 34 -17.14 -1.85 -3.11
C GLY A 34 -17.41 -0.41 -3.56
N THR A 35 -16.71 0.55 -2.95
CA THR A 35 -16.88 1.98 -3.27
C THR A 35 -15.84 2.51 -4.27
N ARG A 36 -14.79 1.74 -4.55
CA ARG A 36 -13.72 2.10 -5.48
C ARG A 36 -14.05 1.52 -6.85
N GLY A 37 -14.14 2.37 -7.88
CA GLY A 37 -14.43 1.94 -9.25
C GLY A 37 -13.38 0.99 -9.83
N GLY A 38 -13.80 0.11 -10.74
CA GLY A 38 -12.93 -0.80 -11.48
C GLY A 38 -12.92 -2.23 -10.94
N PHE A 39 -12.78 -3.19 -11.85
CA PHE A 39 -12.67 -4.60 -11.50
C PHE A 39 -11.26 -4.92 -10.98
N ARG A 40 -11.19 -5.53 -9.79
CA ARG A 40 -9.94 -5.89 -9.10
C ARG A 40 -9.92 -7.32 -8.57
N GLY A 41 -10.79 -8.16 -9.12
CA GLY A 41 -10.91 -9.55 -8.69
C GLY A 41 -9.63 -10.34 -8.95
N CYS A 42 -9.08 -10.94 -7.90
CA CYS A 42 -7.83 -11.70 -7.96
C CYS A 42 -7.73 -12.69 -6.81
N THR A 43 -6.75 -13.59 -6.89
CA THR A 43 -6.42 -14.53 -5.82
C THR A 43 -5.00 -14.30 -5.32
N ILE A 44 -4.85 -14.09 -4.01
CA ILE A 44 -3.59 -14.05 -3.29
C ILE A 44 -3.41 -15.42 -2.62
N TRP A 45 -2.50 -16.21 -3.16
CA TRP A 45 -2.26 -17.59 -2.74
C TRP A 45 -1.09 -17.69 -1.77
N LEU A 46 -1.39 -17.69 -0.46
CA LEU A 46 -0.37 -17.85 0.58
C LEU A 46 -0.03 -19.34 0.74
N THR A 47 1.24 -19.69 0.53
CA THR A 47 1.77 -21.04 0.70
C THR A 47 2.95 -21.06 1.67
N GLY A 48 3.17 -22.15 2.40
CA GLY A 48 4.25 -22.25 3.38
C GLY A 48 4.03 -23.32 4.44
N LEU A 49 5.06 -23.59 5.25
CA LEU A 49 4.99 -24.56 6.36
C LEU A 49 3.92 -24.19 7.40
N SER A 50 3.47 -25.18 8.17
CA SER A 50 2.63 -24.93 9.35
C SER A 50 3.36 -23.98 10.32
N GLY A 51 2.66 -23.03 10.94
CA GLY A 51 3.32 -22.04 11.83
C GLY A 51 4.22 -20.99 11.14
N ALA A 52 4.33 -20.99 9.81
CA ALA A 52 5.10 -19.98 9.08
C ALA A 52 4.48 -18.57 9.16
N GLY A 53 3.18 -18.44 9.45
CA GLY A 53 2.50 -17.15 9.60
C GLY A 53 1.40 -16.84 8.58
N LYS A 54 1.05 -17.78 7.69
CA LYS A 54 0.01 -17.60 6.66
C LYS A 54 -1.30 -17.01 7.20
N THR A 55 -1.88 -17.62 8.24
CA THR A 55 -3.15 -17.17 8.83
C THR A 55 -3.03 -15.76 9.42
N THR A 56 -1.91 -15.43 10.07
CA THR A 56 -1.64 -14.09 10.60
C THR A 56 -1.59 -13.04 9.49
N ILE A 57 -0.84 -13.32 8.41
CA ILE A 57 -0.75 -12.40 7.26
C ILE A 57 -2.10 -12.28 6.54
N SER A 58 -2.83 -13.39 6.37
CA SER A 58 -4.14 -13.41 5.71
C SER A 58 -5.14 -12.49 6.42
N PHE A 59 -5.25 -12.60 7.75
CA PHE A 59 -6.20 -11.78 8.52
C PHE A 59 -5.77 -10.31 8.62
N ALA A 60 -4.47 -10.04 8.81
CA ALA A 60 -3.99 -8.65 8.81
C ALA A 60 -4.20 -7.98 7.44
N LEU A 61 -3.98 -8.71 6.34
CA LEU A 61 -4.25 -8.21 5.00
C LEU A 61 -5.75 -8.00 4.75
N GLU A 62 -6.59 -8.93 5.20
CA GLU A 62 -8.05 -8.81 5.12
C GLU A 62 -8.55 -7.56 5.87
N GLU A 63 -8.13 -7.38 7.12
CA GLU A 63 -8.47 -6.19 7.93
C GLU A 63 -8.05 -4.90 7.21
N TYR A 64 -6.83 -4.89 6.66
CA TYR A 64 -6.29 -3.75 5.95
C TYR A 64 -7.06 -3.43 4.67
N LEU A 65 -7.38 -4.43 3.83
CA LEU A 65 -8.16 -4.20 2.61
C LEU A 65 -9.59 -3.71 2.93
N VAL A 66 -10.21 -4.28 3.96
CA VAL A 66 -11.55 -3.87 4.42
C VAL A 66 -11.54 -2.42 4.94
N SER A 67 -10.54 -2.03 5.74
CA SER A 67 -10.43 -0.66 6.25
C SER A 67 -10.26 0.37 5.11
N HIS A 68 -9.68 -0.06 3.98
CA HIS A 68 -9.54 0.75 2.76
C HIS A 68 -10.67 0.57 1.73
N ARG A 69 -11.79 -0.05 2.15
CA ARG A 69 -13.02 -0.27 1.36
C ARG A 69 -12.79 -1.12 0.10
N ILE A 70 -11.86 -2.06 0.17
CA ILE A 70 -11.64 -3.09 -0.86
C ILE A 70 -12.26 -4.39 -0.39
N PRO A 71 -13.36 -4.86 -1.02
CA PRO A 71 -13.97 -6.13 -0.65
C PRO A 71 -13.02 -7.30 -0.89
N CYS A 72 -12.79 -8.08 0.15
CA CYS A 72 -11.96 -9.27 0.13
C CYS A 72 -12.58 -10.39 0.97
N TYR A 73 -12.05 -11.60 0.84
CA TYR A 73 -12.47 -12.73 1.66
C TYR A 73 -11.33 -13.73 1.85
N SER A 74 -11.08 -14.12 3.10
CA SER A 74 -10.05 -15.10 3.47
C SER A 74 -10.57 -16.54 3.51
N LEU A 75 -10.04 -17.41 2.65
CA LEU A 75 -10.23 -18.86 2.68
C LEU A 75 -9.09 -19.49 3.49
N ASP A 76 -9.35 -19.83 4.75
CA ASP A 76 -8.39 -20.51 5.62
C ASP A 76 -8.59 -22.03 5.64
N GLY A 77 -7.47 -22.76 5.73
CA GLY A 77 -7.46 -24.21 5.73
C GLY A 77 -8.24 -24.88 6.85
N ASP A 78 -8.30 -24.26 8.03
CA ASP A 78 -9.10 -24.80 9.13
C ASP A 78 -10.59 -24.55 8.87
N ASN A 79 -10.95 -23.33 8.44
CA ASN A 79 -12.34 -22.93 8.22
C ASN A 79 -13.02 -23.77 7.13
N ILE A 80 -12.37 -23.97 5.98
CA ILE A 80 -12.95 -24.73 4.87
C ILE A 80 -13.12 -26.21 5.23
N ARG A 81 -12.24 -26.76 6.08
CA ARG A 81 -12.33 -28.15 6.53
C ARG A 81 -13.53 -28.42 7.45
N HIS A 82 -14.16 -27.40 8.02
CA HIS A 82 -15.43 -27.56 8.73
C HIS A 82 -16.65 -27.60 7.78
N GLY A 83 -16.51 -27.10 6.55
CA GLY A 83 -17.59 -26.95 5.57
C GLY A 83 -17.35 -27.76 4.31
N LEU A 84 -16.94 -27.08 3.23
CA LEU A 84 -16.79 -27.63 1.88
C LEU A 84 -15.92 -28.89 1.82
N ASN A 85 -14.84 -28.92 2.62
CA ASN A 85 -13.85 -29.98 2.60
C ASN A 85 -13.91 -30.91 3.82
N LYS A 86 -15.04 -30.92 4.56
CA LYS A 86 -15.22 -31.78 5.74
C LYS A 86 -15.14 -33.28 5.48
N ASN A 87 -15.32 -33.69 4.22
CA ASN A 87 -15.25 -35.09 3.80
C ASN A 87 -13.85 -35.53 3.35
N LEU A 88 -12.84 -34.64 3.39
CA LEU A 88 -11.48 -34.94 2.96
C LEU A 88 -10.57 -35.17 4.18
N GLY A 89 -9.83 -36.28 4.15
CA GLY A 89 -8.83 -36.59 5.14
C GLY A 89 -7.51 -35.84 4.90
N PHE A 90 -6.40 -36.54 5.19
CA PHE A 90 -5.04 -36.03 5.07
C PHE A 90 -4.14 -36.91 4.19
N THR A 91 -4.72 -37.83 3.41
CA THR A 91 -3.97 -38.58 2.39
C THR A 91 -3.55 -37.66 1.24
N ASP A 92 -2.55 -38.05 0.45
CA ASP A 92 -2.07 -37.20 -0.67
C ASP A 92 -3.19 -36.90 -1.68
N LYS A 93 -4.05 -37.88 -1.98
CA LYS A 93 -5.23 -37.69 -2.84
C LYS A 93 -6.23 -36.71 -2.25
N ASP A 94 -6.49 -36.79 -0.94
CA ASP A 94 -7.39 -35.86 -0.25
C ASP A 94 -6.79 -34.45 -0.20
N ARG A 95 -5.47 -34.32 -0.11
CA ARG A 95 -4.76 -33.04 -0.17
C ARG A 95 -4.84 -32.41 -1.56
N GLU A 96 -4.62 -33.21 -2.62
CA GLU A 96 -4.77 -32.78 -4.02
C GLU A 96 -6.20 -32.28 -4.27
N GLU A 97 -7.22 -33.06 -3.89
CA GLU A 97 -8.63 -32.66 -4.04
C GLU A 97 -8.99 -31.44 -3.16
N ASN A 98 -8.42 -31.33 -1.96
CA ASN A 98 -8.62 -30.18 -1.10
C ASN A 98 -8.11 -28.90 -1.79
N ILE A 99 -6.89 -28.92 -2.32
CA ILE A 99 -6.31 -27.76 -3.02
C ILE A 99 -7.08 -27.47 -4.32
N ARG A 100 -7.47 -28.49 -5.09
CA ARG A 100 -8.27 -28.32 -6.30
C ARG A 100 -9.60 -27.63 -6.03
N ARG A 101 -10.34 -28.04 -4.99
CA ARG A 101 -11.61 -27.40 -4.61
C ARG A 101 -11.41 -25.94 -4.20
N ILE A 102 -10.35 -25.66 -3.45
CA ILE A 102 -10.03 -24.29 -3.03
C ILE A 102 -9.67 -23.42 -4.22
N ALA A 103 -8.90 -23.92 -5.18
CA ALA A 103 -8.55 -23.17 -6.39
C ALA A 103 -9.80 -22.76 -7.18
N GLU A 104 -10.76 -23.66 -7.35
CA GLU A 104 -12.02 -23.36 -8.03
C GLU A 104 -12.87 -22.34 -7.26
N VAL A 105 -12.95 -22.48 -5.92
CA VAL A 105 -13.68 -21.49 -5.10
C VAL A 105 -13.01 -20.13 -5.14
N ALA A 106 -11.69 -20.07 -5.00
CA ALA A 106 -10.93 -18.82 -5.07
C ALA A 106 -11.12 -18.12 -6.43
N LYS A 107 -11.14 -18.89 -7.52
CA LYS A 107 -11.48 -18.39 -8.86
C LYS A 107 -12.88 -17.78 -8.90
N LEU A 108 -13.88 -18.39 -8.26
CA LEU A 108 -15.24 -17.84 -8.20
C LEU A 108 -15.30 -16.51 -7.44
N PHE A 109 -14.58 -16.39 -6.31
CA PHE A 109 -14.46 -15.13 -5.57
C PHE A 109 -13.76 -14.05 -6.38
N ALA A 110 -12.66 -14.41 -7.04
CA ALA A 110 -11.94 -13.51 -7.94
C ALA A 110 -12.83 -13.08 -9.12
N ASP A 111 -13.54 -14.00 -9.78
CA ASP A 111 -14.48 -13.66 -10.85
C ASP A 111 -15.60 -12.72 -10.36
N ALA A 112 -16.09 -12.93 -9.12
CA ALA A 112 -17.07 -12.06 -8.49
C ALA A 112 -16.55 -10.64 -8.20
N GLY A 113 -15.24 -10.39 -8.33
CA GLY A 113 -14.63 -9.08 -8.19
C GLY A 113 -14.00 -8.81 -6.82
N LEU A 114 -13.91 -9.83 -5.96
CA LEU A 114 -13.28 -9.74 -4.65
C LEU A 114 -11.79 -10.09 -4.74
N VAL A 115 -11.01 -9.56 -3.79
CA VAL A 115 -9.66 -10.07 -3.50
C VAL A 115 -9.81 -11.33 -2.64
N CYS A 116 -9.63 -12.51 -3.24
CA CYS A 116 -9.65 -13.76 -2.50
C CYS A 116 -8.28 -14.04 -1.91
N ILE A 117 -8.18 -14.20 -0.59
CA ILE A 117 -6.91 -14.54 0.08
C ILE A 117 -7.01 -16.00 0.51
N THR A 118 -6.03 -16.83 0.17
CA THR A 118 -6.05 -18.25 0.56
C THR A 118 -4.86 -18.57 1.47
N SER A 119 -5.10 -19.15 2.65
CA SER A 119 -4.05 -19.50 3.63
C SER A 119 -3.93 -21.02 3.83
N PHE A 120 -3.34 -21.71 2.85
CA PHE A 120 -3.16 -23.17 2.87
C PHE A 120 -1.69 -23.56 2.90
N ILE A 121 -1.38 -24.77 3.38
CA ILE A 121 0.00 -25.28 3.29
C ILE A 121 0.38 -25.48 1.81
N SER A 122 -0.53 -26.03 1.00
CA SER A 122 -0.35 -26.32 -0.43
C SER A 122 1.07 -26.82 -0.78
N PRO A 123 1.49 -27.97 -0.23
CA PRO A 123 2.91 -28.35 -0.20
C PRO A 123 3.48 -28.72 -1.57
N PHE A 124 2.66 -29.17 -2.51
CA PHE A 124 3.10 -29.67 -3.81
C PHE A 124 3.02 -28.57 -4.88
N GLY A 125 4.12 -28.34 -5.60
CA GLY A 125 4.21 -27.36 -6.67
C GLY A 125 3.26 -27.67 -7.83
N LYS A 126 3.01 -28.95 -8.12
CA LYS A 126 2.00 -29.37 -9.11
C LYS A 126 0.61 -28.78 -8.81
N ASP A 127 0.18 -28.85 -7.56
CA ASP A 127 -1.16 -28.40 -7.16
C ASP A 127 -1.29 -26.87 -7.21
N ARG A 128 -0.24 -26.16 -6.79
CA ARG A 128 -0.17 -24.69 -6.89
C ARG A 128 -0.15 -24.22 -8.35
N ASN A 129 0.60 -24.91 -9.21
CA ASN A 129 0.63 -24.63 -10.65
C ASN A 129 -0.72 -24.90 -11.31
N GLU A 130 -1.45 -25.92 -10.88
CA GLU A 130 -2.82 -26.16 -11.39
C GLU A 130 -3.77 -25.06 -10.92
N ALA A 131 -3.69 -24.65 -9.66
CA ALA A 131 -4.46 -23.52 -9.14
C ALA A 131 -4.20 -22.23 -9.93
N ARG A 132 -2.94 -21.95 -10.26
CA ARG A 132 -2.53 -20.83 -11.12
C ARG A 132 -3.17 -20.91 -12.51
N LYS A 133 -3.05 -22.06 -13.19
CA LYS A 133 -3.66 -22.28 -14.52
C LYS A 133 -5.18 -22.08 -14.53
N ILE A 134 -5.87 -22.51 -13.48
CA ILE A 134 -7.33 -22.34 -13.32
C ILE A 134 -7.71 -20.84 -13.35
N HIS A 135 -6.89 -19.96 -12.77
CA HIS A 135 -7.12 -18.52 -12.76
C HIS A 135 -6.69 -17.85 -14.07
N GLU A 136 -5.49 -18.17 -14.57
CA GLU A 136 -4.94 -17.59 -15.80
C GLU A 136 -5.80 -17.91 -17.02
N SER A 137 -6.28 -19.16 -17.14
CA SER A 137 -7.21 -19.57 -18.20
C SER A 137 -8.54 -18.82 -18.17
N ALA A 138 -8.92 -18.30 -17.00
CA ALA A 138 -10.10 -17.46 -16.83
C ALA A 138 -9.77 -15.96 -16.97
N GLY A 139 -8.53 -15.57 -17.27
CA GLY A 139 -8.09 -14.17 -17.33
C GLY A 139 -8.17 -13.46 -15.98
N LEU A 140 -7.94 -14.18 -14.88
CA LEU A 140 -7.90 -13.64 -13.52
C LEU A 140 -6.47 -13.65 -12.99
N LYS A 141 -6.11 -12.63 -12.21
CA LYS A 141 -4.78 -12.53 -11.60
C LYS A 141 -4.65 -13.54 -10.46
N PHE A 142 -3.51 -14.24 -10.43
CA PHE A 142 -3.12 -15.18 -9.40
C PHE A 142 -1.73 -14.80 -8.89
N LEU A 143 -1.61 -14.55 -7.59
CA LEU A 143 -0.39 -14.09 -6.95
C LEU A 143 0.04 -15.11 -5.89
N GLU A 144 1.04 -15.92 -6.19
CA GLU A 144 1.63 -16.89 -5.26
C GLU A 144 2.61 -16.19 -4.32
N VAL A 145 2.24 -16.12 -3.05
CA VAL A 145 3.05 -15.51 -2.00
C VAL A 145 3.62 -16.61 -1.11
N PHE A 146 4.93 -16.79 -1.17
CA PHE A 146 5.62 -17.78 -0.36
C PHE A 146 5.92 -17.22 1.03
N ILE A 147 5.23 -17.73 2.04
CA ILE A 147 5.50 -17.44 3.45
C ILE A 147 6.66 -18.34 3.92
N HIS A 148 7.86 -17.80 3.88
CA HIS A 148 9.10 -18.50 4.17
C HIS A 148 9.56 -18.25 5.61
N ALA A 149 9.44 -19.29 6.43
CA ALA A 149 10.13 -19.40 7.72
C ALA A 149 10.90 -20.74 7.76
N PRO A 150 12.12 -20.78 8.32
CA PRO A 150 12.83 -22.04 8.56
C PRO A 150 11.98 -23.01 9.41
N LEU A 151 12.15 -24.32 9.18
CA LEU A 151 11.39 -25.35 9.88
C LEU A 151 11.58 -25.26 11.40
N GLU A 152 12.79 -24.95 11.86
CA GLU A 152 13.15 -24.79 13.26
C GLU A 152 12.39 -23.63 13.90
N VAL A 153 12.16 -22.55 13.15
CA VAL A 153 11.36 -21.40 13.60
C VAL A 153 9.88 -21.79 13.67
N CYS A 154 9.37 -22.53 12.69
CA CYS A 154 8.01 -23.07 12.71
C CYS A 154 7.77 -24.03 13.89
N GLU A 155 8.72 -24.94 14.15
CA GLU A 155 8.71 -25.90 15.26
C GLU A 155 8.79 -25.20 16.62
N SER A 156 9.62 -24.16 16.75
CA SER A 156 9.70 -23.42 18.02
C SER A 156 8.44 -22.63 18.35
N ARG A 157 7.72 -22.13 17.33
CA ARG A 157 6.42 -21.44 17.52
C ARG A 157 5.31 -22.40 17.94
N ASP A 158 5.28 -23.60 17.35
CA ASP A 158 4.27 -24.68 17.53
C ASP A 158 2.88 -24.20 17.99
N VAL A 159 2.32 -23.22 17.27
CA VAL A 159 1.15 -22.43 17.69
C VAL A 159 -0.06 -23.31 18.07
N LYS A 160 -0.17 -24.48 17.43
CA LYS A 160 -1.28 -25.42 17.57
C LYS A 160 -0.88 -26.75 18.26
N GLY A 161 0.36 -26.88 18.72
CA GLY A 161 0.88 -28.12 19.30
C GLY A 161 1.02 -29.28 18.29
N LEU A 162 1.03 -28.99 16.99
CA LEU A 162 1.01 -29.99 15.92
C LEU A 162 2.39 -30.57 15.67
N TYR A 163 3.46 -29.78 15.82
CA TYR A 163 4.82 -30.27 15.65
C TYR A 163 5.21 -31.25 16.74
N LYS A 164 4.86 -30.98 18.00
CA LYS A 164 5.05 -31.93 19.11
C LYS A 164 4.34 -33.26 18.85
N LYS A 165 3.08 -33.22 18.41
CA LYS A 165 2.29 -34.43 18.10
C LYS A 165 2.85 -35.21 16.90
N ALA A 166 3.34 -34.51 15.87
CA ALA A 166 3.99 -35.14 14.73
C ALA A 166 5.30 -35.85 15.16
N ARG A 167 6.15 -35.18 15.95
CA ARG A 167 7.40 -35.77 16.49
C ARG A 167 7.13 -36.97 17.41
N ALA A 168 6.00 -36.99 18.11
CA ALA A 168 5.55 -38.13 18.92
C ALA A 168 4.94 -39.29 18.09
N GLY A 169 4.79 -39.12 16.77
CA GLY A 169 4.20 -40.13 15.87
C GLY A 169 2.66 -40.21 15.93
N GLU A 170 2.01 -39.28 16.63
CA GLU A 170 0.54 -39.22 16.74
C GLU A 170 -0.12 -38.69 15.46
N ILE A 171 0.59 -37.85 14.69
CA ILE A 171 0.15 -37.31 13.40
C ILE A 171 1.10 -37.79 12.31
N LYS A 172 0.62 -38.63 11.40
CA LYS A 172 1.40 -39.12 10.27
C LYS A 172 1.29 -38.20 9.06
N GLY A 173 2.37 -38.12 8.27
CA GLY A 173 2.41 -37.39 7.00
C GLY A 173 2.40 -35.87 7.19
N PHE A 174 2.86 -35.37 8.33
CA PHE A 174 2.88 -33.93 8.59
C PHE A 174 3.93 -33.23 7.73
N THR A 175 3.53 -32.20 6.97
CA THR A 175 4.40 -31.47 6.06
C THR A 175 5.56 -30.81 6.80
N GLY A 176 6.79 -31.07 6.35
CA GLY A 176 8.05 -30.63 6.95
C GLY A 176 8.66 -31.62 7.94
N ILE A 177 7.93 -32.66 8.37
CA ILE A 177 8.46 -33.75 9.23
C ILE A 177 8.49 -35.07 8.45
N ASP A 178 7.30 -35.61 8.13
CA ASP A 178 7.14 -36.92 7.48
C ASP A 178 6.64 -36.81 6.02
N SER A 179 6.40 -35.59 5.55
CA SER A 179 5.94 -35.27 4.19
C SER A 179 6.72 -34.05 3.69
N GLU A 180 7.10 -34.05 2.42
CA GLU A 180 7.89 -32.95 1.84
C GLU A 180 7.06 -31.67 1.63
N TYR A 181 7.76 -30.53 1.60
CA TYR A 181 7.25 -29.24 1.15
C TYR A 181 8.09 -28.78 -0.02
N GLU A 182 7.48 -28.68 -1.20
CA GLU A 182 8.14 -28.22 -2.43
C GLU A 182 8.09 -26.70 -2.45
N ARG A 183 9.24 -26.04 -2.29
CA ARG A 183 9.34 -24.57 -2.33
C ARG A 183 8.91 -24.04 -3.70
N PRO A 184 8.14 -22.94 -3.78
CA PRO A 184 7.81 -22.31 -5.04
C PRO A 184 9.08 -21.88 -5.80
N GLU A 185 9.17 -22.22 -7.08
CA GLU A 185 10.32 -21.85 -7.93
C GLU A 185 10.26 -20.39 -8.40
N ALA A 186 9.05 -19.90 -8.70
CA ALA A 186 8.81 -18.55 -9.17
C ALA A 186 7.55 -17.92 -8.52
N PRO A 187 7.56 -17.72 -7.19
CA PRO A 187 6.48 -16.99 -6.53
C PRO A 187 6.54 -15.49 -6.90
N GLU A 188 5.40 -14.83 -6.98
CA GLU A 188 5.33 -13.37 -7.16
C GLU A 188 5.97 -12.61 -5.99
N LEU A 189 5.92 -13.18 -4.77
CA LEU A 189 6.53 -12.58 -3.59
C LEU A 189 7.00 -13.64 -2.59
N VAL A 190 8.14 -13.40 -1.94
CA VAL A 190 8.65 -14.22 -0.83
C VAL A 190 8.68 -13.39 0.46
N LEU A 191 7.86 -13.76 1.43
CA LEU A 191 7.82 -13.13 2.74
C LEU A 191 8.67 -13.91 3.75
N LYS A 192 9.79 -13.33 4.19
CA LYS A 192 10.71 -13.93 5.17
C LYS A 192 10.20 -13.75 6.60
N THR A 193 9.21 -14.53 6.99
CA THR A 193 8.62 -14.43 8.32
C THR A 193 9.56 -14.98 9.39
N GLY A 194 9.77 -14.22 10.46
CA GLY A 194 10.81 -14.48 11.46
C GLY A 194 12.02 -13.54 11.35
N GLU A 195 12.19 -12.89 10.19
CA GLU A 195 13.05 -11.72 10.01
C GLU A 195 12.21 -10.43 9.94
N LEU A 196 11.07 -10.49 9.26
CA LEU A 196 10.14 -9.38 9.08
C LEU A 196 9.03 -9.37 10.14
N SER A 197 8.61 -8.18 10.54
CA SER A 197 7.38 -7.94 11.28
C SER A 197 6.14 -8.16 10.40
N VAL A 198 4.96 -8.27 11.04
CA VAL A 198 3.68 -8.41 10.31
C VAL A 198 3.45 -7.19 9.40
N ASN A 199 3.67 -5.98 9.90
CA ASN A 199 3.45 -4.75 9.13
C ASN A 199 4.37 -4.67 7.89
N GLU A 200 5.64 -5.05 8.02
CA GLU A 200 6.56 -5.11 6.88
C GLU A 200 6.11 -6.15 5.84
N CYS A 201 5.58 -7.29 6.28
CA CYS A 201 5.02 -8.28 5.37
C CYS A 201 3.78 -7.75 4.64
N ILE A 202 2.88 -7.05 5.35
CA ILE A 202 1.71 -6.43 4.74
C ILE A 202 2.11 -5.36 3.72
N HIS A 203 3.09 -4.52 4.05
CA HIS A 203 3.60 -3.50 3.13
C HIS A 203 4.08 -4.11 1.81
N GLN A 204 4.90 -5.16 1.85
CA GLN A 204 5.38 -5.83 0.63
C GLN A 204 4.25 -6.46 -0.19
N VAL A 205 3.21 -7.00 0.47
CA VAL A 205 2.03 -7.51 -0.26
C VAL A 205 1.26 -6.36 -0.91
N LEU A 206 1.11 -5.22 -0.24
CA LEU A 206 0.42 -4.05 -0.80
C LEU A 206 1.18 -3.44 -1.98
N GLU A 207 2.51 -3.36 -1.90
CA GLU A 207 3.37 -2.96 -3.02
C GLU A 207 3.12 -3.86 -4.23
N LEU A 208 3.15 -5.19 -4.05
CA LEU A 208 2.84 -6.16 -5.11
C LEU A 208 1.44 -5.91 -5.69
N LEU A 209 0.42 -5.70 -4.84
CA LEU A 209 -0.94 -5.46 -5.31
C LEU A 209 -1.08 -4.14 -6.07
N TRP A 210 -0.30 -3.13 -5.71
CA TRP A 210 -0.28 -1.83 -6.39
C TRP A 210 0.38 -1.93 -7.76
N GLU A 211 1.55 -2.58 -7.85
CA GLU A 211 2.22 -2.88 -9.12
C GLU A 211 1.30 -3.66 -10.07
N GLN A 212 0.47 -4.55 -9.49
CA GLN A 212 -0.55 -5.30 -10.20
C GLN A 212 -1.86 -4.54 -10.40
N SER A 213 -1.95 -3.24 -10.09
CA SER A 213 -3.15 -2.41 -10.26
C SER A 213 -4.43 -3.00 -9.61
N ILE A 214 -4.27 -3.77 -8.53
CA ILE A 214 -5.38 -4.35 -7.75
C ILE A 214 -5.81 -3.38 -6.66
N VAL A 215 -4.81 -2.81 -5.95
CA VAL A 215 -5.00 -1.70 -5.02
C VAL A 215 -4.48 -0.42 -5.68
N PRO A 216 -5.12 0.74 -5.43
CA PRO A 216 -4.63 2.01 -5.94
C PRO A 216 -3.49 2.54 -5.05
N CYS A 217 -2.68 3.45 -5.60
CA CYS A 217 -1.43 3.92 -4.99
C CYS A 217 -1.64 4.57 -3.63
N GLU A 218 -2.81 5.18 -3.38
CA GLU A 218 -3.08 5.97 -2.17
C GLU A 218 -3.25 5.11 -0.92
N ILE A 219 -3.38 3.80 -1.10
CA ILE A 219 -3.40 2.85 0.01
C ILE A 219 -1.98 2.64 0.55
N LEU A 220 -0.95 2.79 -0.27
CA LEU A 220 0.42 2.82 0.22
C LEU A 220 0.60 4.15 0.96
N GLU A 221 0.68 4.12 2.30
CA GLU A 221 1.02 5.29 3.15
C GLU A 221 2.48 5.72 2.95
N GLU A 222 2.88 5.91 1.70
CA GLU A 222 4.21 6.29 1.28
C GLU A 222 4.38 7.81 1.39
N VAL A 223 5.51 8.19 1.97
CA VAL A 223 5.96 9.57 1.97
C VAL A 223 6.44 9.86 0.55
N ASN A 224 5.67 10.65 -0.20
CA ASN A 224 6.00 11.08 -1.54
C ASN A 224 6.96 12.28 -1.46
N GLU A 225 8.26 12.01 -1.45
CA GLU A 225 9.27 13.06 -1.56
C GLU A 225 9.33 13.60 -3.00
N LEU A 226 9.38 14.93 -3.14
CA LEU A 226 9.37 15.61 -4.44
C LEU A 226 10.78 16.06 -4.87
N PHE A 227 11.82 15.45 -4.29
CA PHE A 227 13.20 15.69 -4.70
C PHE A 227 13.50 15.04 -6.04
N VAL A 228 14.26 15.74 -6.88
CA VAL A 228 14.83 15.15 -8.09
C VAL A 228 15.81 14.04 -7.67
N PRO A 229 15.67 12.81 -8.20
CA PRO A 229 16.64 11.75 -7.93
C PRO A 229 18.07 12.16 -8.27
N GLU A 230 19.04 11.80 -7.43
CA GLU A 230 20.45 12.23 -7.58
C GLU A 230 21.02 11.93 -8.97
N ASN A 231 20.63 10.81 -9.59
CA ASN A 231 21.07 10.42 -10.93
C ASN A 231 20.52 11.28 -12.08
N LYS A 232 19.53 12.14 -11.82
CA LYS A 232 18.94 13.07 -12.80
C LYS A 232 19.22 14.53 -12.47
N LEU A 233 19.82 14.82 -11.32
CA LEU A 233 19.95 16.17 -10.79
C LEU A 233 20.67 17.12 -11.74
N ASP A 234 21.82 16.73 -12.28
CA ASP A 234 22.61 17.58 -13.19
C ASP A 234 21.83 18.00 -14.45
N LEU A 235 21.05 17.06 -15.00
CA LEU A 235 20.22 17.31 -16.18
C LEU A 235 19.09 18.28 -15.86
N VAL A 236 18.43 18.10 -14.72
CA VAL A 236 17.31 18.95 -14.30
C VAL A 236 17.80 20.33 -13.85
N VAL A 237 18.98 20.45 -13.24
CA VAL A 237 19.62 21.74 -12.93
C VAL A 237 19.99 22.49 -14.21
N ALA A 238 20.44 21.79 -15.26
CA ALA A 238 20.70 22.40 -16.55
C ALA A 238 19.41 22.89 -17.23
N ASP A 239 18.35 22.07 -17.22
CA ASP A 239 17.01 22.45 -17.69
C ASP A 239 16.51 23.68 -16.93
N ALA A 240 16.60 23.63 -15.59
CA ALA A 240 16.17 24.67 -14.68
C ALA A 240 16.73 26.03 -15.07
N LYS A 241 17.98 26.15 -15.55
CA LYS A 241 18.65 27.41 -15.95
C LYS A 241 18.05 28.06 -17.20
N SER A 242 17.41 27.29 -18.07
CA SER A 242 16.80 27.79 -19.30
C SER A 242 15.36 28.31 -19.11
N LEU A 243 14.71 27.87 -18.02
CA LEU A 243 13.31 28.17 -17.76
C LEU A 243 13.10 29.63 -17.31
N PRO A 244 11.90 30.21 -17.57
CA PRO A 244 11.49 31.44 -16.94
C PRO A 244 11.31 31.24 -15.42
N THR A 245 11.48 32.29 -14.64
CA THR A 245 11.54 32.21 -13.17
C THR A 245 10.36 32.89 -12.47
N ILE A 246 9.97 32.31 -11.32
CA ILE A 246 9.16 32.95 -10.29
C ILE A 246 10.07 33.19 -9.08
N SER A 247 10.24 34.44 -8.68
CA SER A 247 10.94 34.77 -7.43
C SER A 247 10.03 34.45 -6.25
N ILE A 248 10.54 33.66 -5.30
CA ILE A 248 9.79 33.20 -4.14
C ILE A 248 10.32 33.82 -2.84
N SER A 249 9.45 33.99 -1.86
CA SER A 249 9.80 34.50 -0.54
C SER A 249 10.41 33.39 0.36
N LYS A 250 10.86 33.78 1.56
CA LYS A 250 11.32 32.80 2.57
C LYS A 250 10.18 31.87 3.01
N LEU A 251 8.96 32.40 3.12
CA LEU A 251 7.78 31.61 3.50
C LEU A 251 7.44 30.58 2.41
N ASP A 252 7.53 30.99 1.15
CA ASP A 252 7.32 30.08 0.02
C ASP A 252 8.38 28.97 0.00
N LEU A 253 9.65 29.29 0.28
CA LEU A 253 10.71 28.28 0.40
C LEU A 253 10.42 27.28 1.53
N GLN A 254 9.84 27.72 2.65
CA GLN A 254 9.40 26.82 3.71
C GLN A 254 8.30 25.87 3.22
N TRP A 255 7.34 26.35 2.43
CA TRP A 255 6.32 25.50 1.81
C TRP A 255 6.90 24.56 0.75
N VAL A 256 7.88 25.00 -0.03
CA VAL A 256 8.65 24.14 -0.92
C VAL A 256 9.30 23.01 -0.12
N GLN A 257 9.89 23.29 1.05
CA GLN A 257 10.46 22.25 1.92
C GLN A 257 9.40 21.26 2.44
N VAL A 258 8.25 21.76 2.90
CA VAL A 258 7.13 20.91 3.36
C VAL A 258 6.70 19.93 2.27
N LEU A 259 6.55 20.43 1.03
CA LEU A 259 6.23 19.62 -0.14
C LEU A 259 7.36 18.65 -0.49
N ALA A 260 8.61 19.13 -0.56
CA ALA A 260 9.77 18.35 -0.96
C ALA A 260 9.99 17.12 -0.09
N GLU A 261 9.86 17.28 1.22
CA GLU A 261 10.07 16.20 2.19
C GLU A 261 8.86 15.26 2.34
N GLY A 262 7.75 15.53 1.63
CA GLY A 262 6.57 14.65 1.62
C GLY A 262 5.66 14.78 2.84
N TRP A 263 5.75 15.86 3.62
CA TRP A 263 4.80 16.13 4.73
C TRP A 263 3.36 16.30 4.25
N ALA A 264 3.20 16.78 3.01
CA ALA A 264 1.92 16.99 2.36
C ALA A 264 1.57 15.86 1.37
N SER A 265 2.09 14.65 1.58
CA SER A 265 1.75 13.50 0.76
C SER A 265 0.22 13.29 0.73
N PRO A 266 -0.38 13.02 -0.45
CA PRO A 266 0.24 12.63 -1.71
C PRO A 266 0.37 13.79 -2.72
N LEU A 267 0.32 15.07 -2.30
CA LEU A 267 0.46 16.18 -3.24
C LEU A 267 1.72 16.05 -4.09
N LYS A 268 1.58 16.33 -5.39
CA LYS A 268 2.70 16.31 -6.35
C LYS A 268 3.38 17.67 -6.48
N GLY A 269 2.89 18.69 -5.78
CA GLY A 269 3.40 20.04 -5.78
C GLY A 269 2.42 21.01 -5.14
N PHE A 270 2.49 22.29 -5.52
CA PHE A 270 1.50 23.27 -5.08
C PHE A 270 0.11 22.89 -5.64
N MET A 271 -0.92 23.05 -4.80
CA MET A 271 -2.27 22.60 -5.13
C MET A 271 -2.76 23.21 -6.45
N ARG A 272 -3.34 22.38 -7.30
CA ARG A 272 -4.16 22.78 -8.45
C ARG A 272 -5.53 23.29 -7.96
N GLU A 273 -6.30 23.92 -8.84
CA GLU A 273 -7.60 24.50 -8.46
C GLU A 273 -8.54 23.46 -7.83
N ARG A 274 -8.57 22.25 -8.42
CA ARG A 274 -9.39 21.15 -7.91
C ARG A 274 -9.02 20.76 -6.47
N GLU A 275 -7.73 20.61 -6.17
CA GLU A 275 -7.22 20.24 -4.84
C GLU A 275 -7.47 21.36 -3.83
N PHE A 276 -7.22 22.61 -4.23
CA PHE A 276 -7.46 23.79 -3.43
C PHE A 276 -8.93 23.90 -3.00
N LEU A 277 -9.87 23.71 -3.93
CA LEU A 277 -11.30 23.76 -3.62
C LEU A 277 -11.71 22.60 -2.70
N GLN A 278 -11.18 21.40 -2.90
CA GLN A 278 -11.47 20.25 -2.03
C GLN A 278 -11.02 20.54 -0.58
N VAL A 279 -9.79 21.03 -0.41
CA VAL A 279 -9.22 21.39 0.89
C VAL A 279 -10.03 22.50 1.55
N LEU A 280 -10.37 23.55 0.80
CA LEU A 280 -11.07 24.71 1.35
C LEU A 280 -12.51 24.42 1.77
N HIS A 281 -13.19 23.48 1.10
CA HIS A 281 -14.59 23.15 1.37
C HIS A 281 -14.79 21.92 2.25
N PHE A 282 -13.90 20.93 2.15
CA PHE A 282 -14.07 19.63 2.80
C PHE A 282 -12.97 19.30 3.80
N GLY A 283 -11.88 20.09 3.84
CA GLY A 283 -10.71 19.78 4.67
C GLY A 283 -10.03 18.45 4.30
N ASN A 284 -10.23 17.97 3.08
CA ASN A 284 -9.72 16.71 2.58
C ASN A 284 -9.35 16.83 1.10
N LEU A 285 -8.36 16.07 0.65
CA LEU A 285 -8.24 15.65 -0.74
C LEU A 285 -9.14 14.44 -0.95
N LEU A 286 -9.86 14.41 -2.07
CA LEU A 286 -10.88 13.38 -2.36
C LEU A 286 -10.52 12.48 -3.54
N ASP A 287 -9.54 12.89 -4.35
CA ASP A 287 -9.07 12.11 -5.48
C ASP A 287 -8.19 10.95 -4.99
N GLY A 288 -8.57 9.71 -5.31
CA GLY A 288 -7.84 8.50 -4.90
C GLY A 288 -8.12 8.02 -3.46
N GLY A 289 -8.78 8.83 -2.64
CA GLY A 289 -9.15 8.50 -1.27
C GLY A 289 -9.48 9.78 -0.49
N SER A 290 -10.11 9.66 0.69
CA SER A 290 -10.32 10.82 1.57
C SER A 290 -9.10 10.99 2.46
N ILE A 291 -8.20 11.91 2.08
CA ILE A 291 -6.97 12.19 2.82
C ILE A 291 -7.15 13.53 3.54
N ASN A 292 -6.91 13.54 4.85
CA ASN A 292 -7.02 14.77 5.62
C ASN A 292 -6.00 15.80 5.12
N MET A 293 -6.51 16.95 4.69
CA MET A 293 -5.70 18.08 4.27
C MET A 293 -6.56 19.33 4.42
N SER A 294 -6.38 20.04 5.53
CA SER A 294 -7.26 21.14 5.94
C SER A 294 -6.69 22.53 5.65
N VAL A 295 -5.44 22.60 5.20
CA VAL A 295 -4.71 23.84 4.96
C VAL A 295 -4.28 23.93 3.50
N PRO A 296 -4.65 25.00 2.76
CA PRO A 296 -4.16 25.24 1.42
C PRO A 296 -2.64 25.40 1.35
N ILE A 297 -1.98 24.57 0.53
CA ILE A 297 -0.55 24.65 0.22
C ILE A 297 -0.42 25.15 -1.22
N VAL A 298 -0.28 26.46 -1.36
CA VAL A 298 -0.42 27.17 -2.63
C VAL A 298 0.69 28.21 -2.81
N LEU A 299 1.05 28.50 -4.06
CA LEU A 299 2.00 29.55 -4.41
C LEU A 299 1.23 30.74 -5.02
N ALA A 300 1.32 31.91 -4.39
CA ALA A 300 0.64 33.11 -4.87
C ALA A 300 1.54 33.94 -5.80
N VAL A 301 0.99 34.42 -6.91
CA VAL A 301 1.71 35.21 -7.93
C VAL A 301 0.90 36.44 -8.36
N SER A 302 1.61 37.50 -8.77
CA SER A 302 0.97 38.73 -9.25
C SER A 302 0.30 38.51 -10.61
N THR A 303 -0.60 39.41 -10.99
CA THR A 303 -1.26 39.38 -12.31
C THR A 303 -0.27 39.48 -13.45
N GLU A 304 0.79 40.28 -13.30
CA GLU A 304 1.87 40.43 -14.29
C GLU A 304 2.67 39.13 -14.43
N THR A 305 2.95 38.47 -13.31
CA THR A 305 3.66 37.18 -13.30
C THR A 305 2.80 36.11 -13.98
N LYS A 306 1.50 36.05 -13.67
CA LYS A 306 0.55 35.15 -14.34
C LYS A 306 0.55 35.39 -15.85
N GLN A 307 0.38 36.63 -16.30
CA GLN A 307 0.33 36.96 -17.73
C GLN A 307 1.62 36.59 -18.47
N LYS A 308 2.78 36.74 -17.82
CA LYS A 308 4.08 36.41 -18.41
C LYS A 308 4.32 34.91 -18.55
N LEU A 309 3.79 34.11 -17.62
CA LEU A 309 4.09 32.68 -17.50
C LEU A 309 2.94 31.79 -17.98
N ASP A 310 1.80 32.37 -18.33
CA ASP A 310 0.65 31.64 -18.87
C ASP A 310 1.04 30.89 -20.15
N GLY A 311 0.70 29.60 -20.21
CA GLY A 311 1.08 28.72 -21.32
C GLY A 311 2.52 28.18 -21.30
N CYS A 312 3.37 28.57 -20.34
CA CYS A 312 4.66 27.92 -20.16
C CYS A 312 4.48 26.48 -19.66
N ALA A 313 5.20 25.52 -20.24
CA ALA A 313 5.15 24.11 -19.81
C ALA A 313 5.85 23.87 -18.46
N ALA A 314 6.83 24.71 -18.10
CA ALA A 314 7.55 24.65 -16.84
C ALA A 314 8.11 26.03 -16.45
N VAL A 315 8.24 26.26 -15.15
CA VAL A 315 8.82 27.48 -14.57
C VAL A 315 9.78 27.11 -13.43
N ALA A 316 10.88 27.83 -13.28
CA ALA A 316 11.81 27.63 -12.17
C ALA A 316 11.43 28.53 -10.97
N LEU A 317 11.49 27.98 -9.76
CA LEU A 317 11.33 28.75 -8.52
C LEU A 317 12.70 29.23 -8.06
N GLU A 318 12.83 30.53 -7.84
CA GLU A 318 14.09 31.18 -7.50
C GLU A 318 14.02 31.85 -6.12
N TYR A 319 14.93 31.47 -5.22
CA TYR A 319 15.10 32.08 -3.91
C TYR A 319 16.50 32.69 -3.80
N GLN A 320 16.59 33.99 -3.53
CA GLN A 320 17.86 34.72 -3.38
C GLN A 320 18.85 34.50 -4.54
N GLY A 321 18.34 34.42 -5.78
CA GLY A 321 19.15 34.20 -6.99
C GLY A 321 19.50 32.74 -7.28
N SER A 322 19.13 31.81 -6.41
CA SER A 322 19.32 30.37 -6.61
C SER A 322 18.02 29.71 -7.06
N ARG A 323 18.06 28.94 -8.15
CA ARG A 323 16.93 28.11 -8.58
C ARG A 323 16.85 26.89 -7.66
N VAL A 324 15.73 26.72 -6.97
CA VAL A 324 15.55 25.67 -5.95
C VAL A 324 14.63 24.55 -6.39
N ALA A 325 13.73 24.82 -7.32
CA ALA A 325 12.76 23.84 -7.82
C ALA A 325 12.28 24.20 -9.23
N ILE A 326 11.67 23.24 -9.91
CA ILE A 326 10.90 23.44 -11.15
C ILE A 326 9.45 23.10 -10.87
N LEU A 327 8.52 23.96 -11.30
CA LEU A 327 7.09 23.68 -11.32
C LEU A 327 6.68 23.37 -12.76
N ARG A 328 6.34 22.12 -13.04
CA ARG A 328 5.90 21.64 -14.35
C ARG A 328 4.37 21.65 -14.47
N ASN A 329 3.90 21.78 -15.70
CA ASN A 329 2.48 21.83 -16.06
C ASN A 329 1.70 22.82 -15.19
N PRO A 330 2.16 24.09 -15.08
CA PRO A 330 1.55 25.06 -14.18
C PRO A 330 0.12 25.38 -14.61
N GLU A 331 -0.75 25.53 -13.61
CA GLU A 331 -2.14 25.94 -13.77
C GLU A 331 -2.39 27.18 -12.90
N PHE A 332 -2.87 28.26 -13.53
CA PHE A 332 -3.12 29.53 -12.85
C PHE A 332 -4.63 29.73 -12.61
N TYR A 333 -5.01 29.97 -11.36
CA TYR A 333 -6.41 30.15 -10.95
C TYR A 333 -6.55 31.27 -9.91
N ALA A 334 -7.77 31.75 -9.70
CA ALA A 334 -8.02 32.93 -8.88
C ALA A 334 -7.80 32.64 -7.38
N HIS A 335 -7.09 33.52 -6.67
CA HIS A 335 -6.78 33.33 -5.25
C HIS A 335 -7.99 33.56 -4.32
N ARG A 336 -8.91 34.47 -4.69
CA ARG A 336 -10.12 34.79 -3.89
C ARG A 336 -9.82 34.95 -2.39
N LYS A 337 -8.86 35.82 -2.07
CA LYS A 337 -8.23 35.95 -0.74
C LYS A 337 -9.23 36.06 0.42
N GLU A 338 -10.29 36.85 0.27
CA GLU A 338 -11.31 37.03 1.30
C GLU A 338 -12.04 35.71 1.61
N GLU A 339 -12.50 35.00 0.57
CA GLU A 339 -13.16 33.70 0.70
C GLU A 339 -12.22 32.66 1.32
N ARG A 340 -10.97 32.61 0.84
CA ARG A 340 -9.93 31.73 1.39
C ARG A 340 -9.77 31.96 2.89
N CYS A 341 -9.56 33.21 3.29
CA CYS A 341 -9.31 33.56 4.69
C CYS A 341 -10.52 33.23 5.58
N ALA A 342 -11.73 33.57 5.12
CA ALA A 342 -12.97 33.29 5.83
C ALA A 342 -13.15 31.79 6.11
N ARG A 343 -12.89 30.93 5.12
CA ARG A 343 -13.05 29.47 5.25
C ARG A 343 -11.93 28.83 6.06
N GLN A 344 -10.69 29.25 5.84
CA GLN A 344 -9.52 28.64 6.47
C GLN A 344 -9.37 29.04 7.94
N TRP A 345 -9.64 30.30 8.29
CA TRP A 345 -9.47 30.82 9.66
C TRP A 345 -10.79 31.10 10.40
N GLY A 346 -11.94 31.04 9.72
CA GLY A 346 -13.21 31.49 10.30
C GLY A 346 -13.29 33.02 10.48
N THR A 347 -12.34 33.77 9.92
CA THR A 347 -12.26 35.23 10.02
C THR A 347 -11.47 35.81 8.85
N THR A 348 -11.74 37.07 8.49
CA THR A 348 -11.00 37.85 7.48
C THR A 348 -10.20 38.99 8.10
N CYS A 349 -9.98 38.96 9.42
CA CYS A 349 -9.32 40.06 10.15
C CYS A 349 -7.91 40.35 9.60
N PRO A 350 -7.64 41.54 9.06
CA PRO A 350 -6.34 41.88 8.48
C PRO A 350 -5.23 42.04 9.53
N GLN A 351 -5.58 42.09 10.82
CA GLN A 351 -4.62 42.14 11.92
C GLN A 351 -4.07 40.75 12.26
N HIS A 352 -4.70 39.66 11.80
CA HIS A 352 -4.14 38.33 11.95
C HIS A 352 -2.87 38.21 11.11
N PRO A 353 -1.71 37.83 11.69
CA PRO A 353 -0.41 37.96 11.03
C PRO A 353 -0.31 37.17 9.72
N TYR A 354 -0.89 35.97 9.68
CA TYR A 354 -0.88 35.15 8.46
C TYR A 354 -1.90 35.63 7.40
N ILE A 355 -3.05 36.16 7.81
CA ILE A 355 -4.05 36.72 6.88
C ILE A 355 -3.47 37.96 6.22
N LYS A 356 -2.74 38.78 6.97
CA LYS A 356 -2.01 39.93 6.43
C LYS A 356 -1.10 39.52 5.27
N MET A 357 -0.30 38.47 5.45
CA MET A 357 0.58 37.95 4.39
C MET A 357 -0.20 37.45 3.17
N VAL A 358 -1.34 36.76 3.37
CA VAL A 358 -2.21 36.31 2.28
C VAL A 358 -2.80 37.49 1.50
N MET A 359 -3.22 38.54 2.22
CA MET A 359 -3.82 39.75 1.62
C MET A 359 -2.79 40.54 0.80
N GLU A 360 -1.56 40.64 1.30
CA GLU A 360 -0.41 41.30 0.63
C GLU A 360 0.16 40.47 -0.54
N GLY A 361 -0.17 39.17 -0.62
CA GLY A 361 0.28 38.28 -1.70
C GLY A 361 -0.38 38.57 -3.06
N GLY A 362 -0.04 37.76 -4.07
CA GLY A 362 -0.61 37.87 -5.42
C GLY A 362 -2.10 37.49 -5.51
N ASP A 363 -2.79 37.98 -6.55
CA ASP A 363 -4.22 37.70 -6.79
C ASP A 363 -4.48 36.37 -7.52
N TRP A 364 -3.41 35.72 -7.99
CA TRP A 364 -3.45 34.42 -8.64
C TRP A 364 -2.70 33.40 -7.80
N LEU A 365 -3.15 32.14 -7.89
CA LEU A 365 -2.44 30.98 -7.40
C LEU A 365 -1.90 30.19 -8.59
N VAL A 366 -0.76 29.53 -8.40
CA VAL A 366 -0.20 28.60 -9.37
C VAL A 366 -0.02 27.23 -8.73
N GLY A 367 -0.69 26.23 -9.31
CA GLY A 367 -0.54 24.82 -8.97
C GLY A 367 0.27 24.09 -10.05
N GLY A 368 0.83 22.93 -9.72
CA GLY A 368 1.64 22.17 -10.68
C GLY A 368 2.42 21.02 -10.06
N ASP A 369 3.13 20.28 -10.90
CA ASP A 369 4.00 19.19 -10.46
C ASP A 369 5.37 19.77 -10.07
N LEU A 370 5.75 19.64 -8.80
CA LEU A 370 6.95 20.27 -8.25
C LEU A 370 8.11 19.26 -8.23
N GLU A 371 9.25 19.67 -8.80
CA GLU A 371 10.52 18.95 -8.76
C GLU A 371 11.53 19.81 -8.00
N VAL A 372 11.87 19.42 -6.78
CA VAL A 372 12.81 20.15 -5.92
C VAL A 372 14.22 19.66 -6.18
N LEU A 373 15.12 20.57 -6.56
CA LEU A 373 16.45 20.20 -7.05
C LEU A 373 17.31 19.61 -5.94
N GLU A 374 17.55 20.38 -4.89
CA GLU A 374 18.38 19.98 -3.77
C GLU A 374 17.61 20.04 -2.45
N ARG A 375 18.05 19.23 -1.49
CA ARG A 375 17.50 19.30 -0.13
C ARG A 375 17.73 20.68 0.46
N ILE A 376 16.64 21.32 0.89
CA ILE A 376 16.70 22.65 1.52
C ILE A 376 17.41 22.55 2.86
N LYS A 377 18.45 23.38 3.01
CA LYS A 377 19.21 23.58 4.25
C LYS A 377 19.17 25.06 4.62
N TRP A 378 19.01 25.34 5.91
CA TRP A 378 18.92 26.72 6.40
C TRP A 378 20.27 27.26 6.86
N ASN A 379 21.25 26.39 7.09
CA ASN A 379 22.61 26.73 7.51
C ASN A 379 22.64 27.64 8.76
N ASP A 380 21.67 27.44 9.66
CA ASP A 380 21.48 28.21 10.89
C ASP A 380 21.96 27.45 12.15
N GLY A 381 22.68 26.34 11.96
CA GLY A 381 23.15 25.47 13.03
C GLY A 381 22.09 24.52 13.60
N LEU A 382 20.90 24.44 12.98
CA LEU A 382 19.80 23.58 13.42
C LEU A 382 19.36 22.52 12.39
N ASP A 383 20.01 22.42 11.23
CA ASP A 383 19.63 21.49 10.17
C ASP A 383 19.67 20.01 10.61
N GLN A 384 20.50 19.67 11.59
CA GLN A 384 20.55 18.33 12.19
C GLN A 384 19.24 17.90 12.87
N TYR A 385 18.37 18.86 13.22
CA TYR A 385 17.05 18.59 13.80
C TYR A 385 15.94 18.51 12.74
N ARG A 386 16.20 18.95 11.50
CA ARG A 386 15.22 18.99 10.40
C ARG A 386 15.20 17.65 9.67
N LEU A 387 14.74 16.62 10.37
CA LEU A 387 14.59 15.27 9.83
C LEU A 387 13.36 15.21 8.92
N THR A 388 13.51 14.60 7.74
CA THR A 388 12.36 14.31 6.86
C THR A 388 11.47 13.23 7.49
N PRO A 389 10.20 13.07 7.06
CA PRO A 389 9.34 11.98 7.51
C PRO A 389 9.98 10.61 7.34
N ASN A 390 10.69 10.36 6.23
CA ASN A 390 11.42 9.11 6.01
C ASN A 390 12.60 8.94 6.97
N GLN A 391 13.33 10.01 7.29
CA GLN A 391 14.39 9.97 8.31
C GLN A 391 13.84 9.72 9.70
N LEU A 392 12.68 10.28 10.03
CA LEU A 392 11.97 10.00 11.28
C LEU A 392 11.52 8.54 11.34
N LYS A 393 10.87 8.02 10.29
CA LYS A 393 10.49 6.60 10.19
C LYS A 393 11.70 5.68 10.42
N ARG A 394 12.84 5.96 9.77
CA ARG A 394 14.10 5.21 9.97
C ARG A 394 14.60 5.32 11.41
N LYS A 395 14.63 6.51 11.98
CA LYS A 395 15.09 6.74 13.37
C LYS A 395 14.22 6.00 14.38
N PHE A 396 12.91 5.98 14.19
CA PHE A 396 12.00 5.21 15.05
C PHE A 396 12.26 3.71 14.93
N LYS A 397 12.47 3.20 13.71
CA LYS A 397 12.84 1.80 13.48
C LYS A 397 14.15 1.42 14.17
N ASP A 398 15.15 2.29 14.09
CA ASP A 398 16.44 2.09 14.77
C ASP A 398 16.28 2.06 16.30
N MET A 399 15.47 2.96 16.85
CA MET A 399 15.15 3.00 18.29
C MET A 399 14.37 1.76 18.75
N GLU A 400 13.43 1.25 17.96
CA GLU A 400 12.73 0.00 18.26
C GLU A 400 13.67 -1.20 18.21
N ALA A 401 14.56 -1.28 17.21
CA ALA A 401 15.57 -2.33 17.12
C ALA A 401 16.56 -2.28 18.31
N GLU A 402 16.91 -1.10 18.80
CA GLU A 402 17.70 -0.93 20.02
C GLU A 402 16.94 -1.42 21.26
N LYS A 403 15.66 -1.07 21.39
CA LYS A 403 14.81 -1.53 22.49
C LYS A 403 14.70 -3.05 22.50
N GLU A 404 14.45 -3.69 21.35
CA GLU A 404 14.39 -5.16 21.27
C GLU A 404 15.73 -5.83 21.63
N LYS A 405 16.87 -5.21 21.29
CA LYS A 405 18.19 -5.70 21.69
C LYS A 405 18.40 -5.60 23.20
N LEU A 406 17.97 -4.49 23.81
CA LEU A 406 17.99 -4.27 25.26
C LEU A 406 17.09 -5.27 25.99
N ASP A 407 15.87 -5.47 25.52
CA ASP A 407 14.92 -6.43 26.10
C ASP A 407 15.43 -7.89 25.97
N LYS A 408 16.14 -8.23 24.88
CA LYS A 408 16.81 -9.54 24.72
C LYS A 408 18.03 -9.71 25.63
N HIS A 409 18.69 -8.62 26.05
CA HIS A 409 19.82 -8.65 26.99
C HIS A 409 19.39 -8.56 28.46
N HIS A 410 18.15 -8.16 28.76
CA HIS A 410 17.61 -8.09 30.11
C HIS A 410 16.57 -9.17 30.35
N ASN A 411 17.05 -10.36 30.68
CA ASN A 411 16.22 -11.34 31.35
C ASN A 411 16.19 -11.01 32.86
N LYS A 412 15.05 -10.48 33.32
CA LYS A 412 14.61 -10.17 34.71
C LYS A 412 14.79 -8.74 35.24
N SER A 413 13.62 -8.24 35.68
CA SER A 413 13.29 -7.15 36.61
C SER A 413 13.07 -5.74 36.03
N ASP A 414 11.87 -5.25 36.33
CA ASP A 414 11.39 -3.86 36.38
C ASP A 414 11.00 -3.17 35.07
N THR A 415 9.84 -3.59 34.56
CA THR A 415 9.12 -2.95 33.45
C THR A 415 8.46 -1.63 33.88
N VAL A 416 9.15 -0.50 33.69
CA VAL A 416 8.47 0.79 33.49
C VAL A 416 8.02 0.85 32.03
N THR A 417 6.75 0.52 31.80
CA THR A 417 6.17 0.48 30.46
C THR A 417 5.73 1.89 30.05
N LEU A 418 6.57 2.63 29.32
CA LEU A 418 6.12 3.80 28.57
C LEU A 418 5.42 3.31 27.29
N LYS A 419 4.09 3.35 27.29
CA LYS A 419 3.25 3.09 26.12
C LYS A 419 3.38 4.24 25.12
N LEU A 420 4.15 4.03 24.05
CA LEU A 420 4.13 4.85 22.83
C LEU A 420 2.91 4.54 21.92
N HIS A 421 2.07 3.58 22.32
CA HIS A 421 0.94 3.09 21.53
C HIS A 421 -0.30 4.00 21.58
N ASP A 422 -0.28 5.08 22.38
CA ASP A 422 -1.43 5.98 22.57
C ASP A 422 -1.35 7.29 21.76
N VAL A 423 -0.25 7.56 21.06
CA VAL A 423 -0.10 8.82 20.29
C VAL A 423 -0.77 8.76 18.91
N TRP A 424 -1.02 7.57 18.36
CA TRP A 424 -1.65 7.41 17.04
C TRP A 424 -3.12 6.99 17.06
N SER A 425 -3.69 6.67 18.23
CA SER A 425 -5.08 6.17 18.35
C SER A 425 -6.06 7.16 18.99
N HIS A 426 -5.62 8.36 19.40
CA HIS A 426 -6.44 9.30 20.20
C HIS A 426 -6.72 10.66 19.55
N THR A 427 -6.64 10.78 18.22
CA THR A 427 -7.01 12.04 17.51
C THR A 427 -8.23 11.90 16.59
N VAL A 428 -9.03 10.84 16.74
CA VAL A 428 -10.37 10.75 16.12
C VAL A 428 -11.40 10.39 17.18
N LYS A 429 -11.75 11.38 18.02
CA LYS A 429 -13.06 11.41 18.68
C LYS A 429 -13.88 12.50 18.00
N HIS A 430 -14.89 12.08 17.25
CA HIS A 430 -15.94 12.93 16.75
C HIS A 430 -16.65 13.64 17.92
N PRO A 431 -16.91 14.95 17.86
CA PRO A 431 -17.78 15.64 18.79
C PRO A 431 -19.15 15.83 18.14
N TYR A 432 -19.98 14.79 18.09
CA TYR A 432 -21.44 14.91 17.89
C TYR A 432 -22.14 13.68 18.47
N ASP A 433 -22.46 13.76 19.75
CA ASP A 433 -23.70 13.25 20.34
C ASP A 433 -24.35 14.44 21.08
#